data_AF-A0A2L2YJZ3-F1
#
_entry.id   AF-A0A2L2YJZ3-F1
#
_cell.length_a   1.000
_cell.length_b   1.000
_cell.length_c   1.000
_cell.angle_alpha   90.00
_cell.angle_beta   90.00
_cell.angle_gamma   90.00
#
_symmetry.space_group_name_H-M   'P 1'
#
loop_
_entity.id
_entity.type
_entity.pdbx_description
1 polymer ?
#
loop_
_entity_poly.entity_id
_entity_poly.type
_entity_poly.pdbx_seq_one_letter_code
_entity_poly.pdbx_strand_id
1 'polypeptide(L)' 'CYPCSFCDYLACDRTTLNRHILKHTGEKPFVCTECGKAFTRKWNLDLHTAKQH' A
#
# COMPACT_ATOMS: atom_id res chain seq x y z
N CYS A 1 17.39 -10.19 -5.20
CA CYS A 1 16.56 -9.42 -4.26
C CYS A 1 16.75 -7.93 -4.53
N TYR A 2 15.69 -7.14 -4.41
CA TYR A 2 15.68 -5.70 -4.56
C TYR A 2 15.82 -5.03 -3.19
N PRO A 3 16.89 -4.25 -2.94
CA PRO A 3 17.09 -3.58 -1.67
C PRO A 3 16.18 -2.36 -1.53
N CYS A 4 15.73 -2.10 -0.30
CA CYS A 4 15.06 -0.86 0.05
C CYS A 4 16.06 0.28 0.18
N SER A 5 15.67 1.46 -0.30
CA SER A 5 16.51 2.67 -0.21
C SER A 5 16.40 3.38 1.14
N PHE A 6 15.50 2.93 2.02
CA PHE A 6 15.20 3.57 3.32
C PHE A 6 15.58 2.71 4.53
N CYS A 7 15.85 1.42 4.33
CA CYS A 7 16.22 0.47 5.38
C CYS A 7 16.87 -0.79 4.79
N ASP A 8 17.32 -1.69 5.65
CA ASP A 8 18.01 -2.93 5.24
C ASP A 8 17.07 -4.03 4.71
N TYR A 9 15.80 -3.72 4.47
CA TYR A 9 14.85 -4.68 3.91
C TYR A 9 15.20 -5.04 2.46
N LEU A 10 15.12 -6.34 2.16
CA LEU A 10 15.29 -6.90 0.81
C LEU A 10 14.00 -7.59 0.36
N ALA A 11 13.56 -7.33 -0.86
CA ALA A 11 12.41 -8.00 -1.48
C ALA A 11 12.84 -8.98 -2.57
N CYS A 12 12.12 -10.08 -2.77
CA CYS A 12 12.40 -11.00 -3.88
C CYS A 12 11.93 -10.45 -5.24
N ASP A 13 10.96 -9.54 -5.24
CA ASP A 13 10.37 -8.94 -6.44
C ASP A 13 10.11 -7.43 -6.25
N ARG A 14 10.00 -6.70 -7.38
CA ARG A 14 9.79 -5.25 -7.39
C ARG A 14 8.44 -4.84 -6.82
N THR A 15 7.39 -5.64 -7.00
CA THR A 15 6.04 -5.34 -6.50
C THR A 15 6.02 -5.34 -4.97
N THR A 16 6.68 -6.32 -4.35
CA THR A 16 6.87 -6.40 -2.91
C THR A 16 7.69 -5.22 -2.39
N LEU A 17 8.77 -4.84 -3.09
CA LEU A 17 9.55 -3.65 -2.72
C LEU A 17 8.73 -2.36 -2.80
N ASN A 18 8.02 -2.12 -3.91
CA ASN A 18 7.20 -0.92 -4.11
C ASN A 18 6.14 -0.80 -3.00
N ARG A 19 5.46 -1.89 -2.68
CA ARG A 19 4.49 -1.93 -1.58
C ARG A 19 5.13 -1.67 -0.21
N HIS A 20 6.35 -2.14 -0.01
CA HIS A 20 7.11 -1.86 1.20
C HIS A 20 7.45 -0.36 1.30
N ILE A 21 7.89 0.27 0.20
CA ILE A 21 8.24 1.70 0.15
C ILE A 21 7.06 2.59 0.57
N LEU A 22 5.82 2.20 0.27
CA LEU A 22 4.62 2.94 0.72
C LEU A 22 4.55 3.11 2.26
N LYS A 23 5.20 2.23 3.03
CA LYS A 23 5.30 2.38 4.49
C LYS A 23 6.22 3.53 4.91
N HIS A 24 7.23 3.84 4.10
CA HIS A 24 8.17 4.93 4.35
C HIS A 24 7.60 6.26 3.87
N THR A 25 6.99 6.29 2.67
CA THR A 25 6.44 7.52 2.09
C THR A 25 5.09 7.90 2.69
N GLY A 26 4.39 6.94 3.30
CA GLY A 26 3.02 7.15 3.78
C GLY A 26 2.00 7.28 2.65
N GLU A 27 2.40 7.10 1.40
CA GLU A 27 1.51 7.14 0.25
C GLU A 27 0.45 6.03 0.32
N LYS A 28 -0.79 6.41 -0.01
CA LYS A 28 -1.96 5.52 0.03
C LYS A 28 -2.72 5.66 -1.29
N PRO A 29 -2.29 4.97 -2.35
CA PRO A 29 -2.81 5.18 -3.70
C PRO A 29 -4.26 4.73 -3.88
N PHE A 30 -4.81 3.94 -2.96
CA PHE A 30 -6.17 3.41 -3.06
C PHE A 30 -7.13 4.24 -2.21
N VAL A 31 -7.90 5.12 -2.84
CA VAL A 31 -8.81 6.03 -2.13
C VAL A 31 -10.26 5.57 -2.32
N CYS A 32 -11.02 5.53 -1.24
CA CYS A 32 -12.47 5.35 -1.28
C CYS A 32 -13.11 6.63 -1.83
N THR A 33 -13.84 6.52 -2.94
CA THR A 33 -14.48 7.65 -3.59
C THR A 33 -15.66 8.21 -2.81
N GLU A 34 -16.28 7.41 -1.92
CA GLU A 34 -17.44 7.83 -1.14
C GLU A 34 -17.05 8.59 0.13
N CYS A 35 -16.05 8.11 0.89
CA CYS A 35 -15.65 8.73 2.16
C CYS A 35 -14.26 9.38 2.16
N GLY A 36 -13.50 9.27 1.05
CA GLY A 36 -12.15 9.85 0.93
C GLY A 36 -11.06 9.12 1.70
N LYS A 37 -11.36 8.01 2.40
CA LYS A 37 -10.34 7.23 3.13
C LYS A 37 -9.36 6.58 2.16
N ALA A 38 -8.07 6.75 2.43
CA ALA A 38 -6.99 6.19 1.63
C ALA A 38 -6.36 4.95 2.28
N PHE A 39 -5.97 3.98 1.45
CA PHE A 39 -5.41 2.69 1.81
C PHE A 39 -4.14 2.41 1.01
N THR A 40 -3.21 1.67 1.62
CA THR A 40 -1.95 1.24 0.99
C THR A 40 -2.13 0.01 0.07
N ARG A 41 -3.24 -0.73 0.19
CA ARG A 41 -3.51 -1.95 -0.57
C ARG A 41 -4.94 -1.97 -1.09
N LYS A 42 -5.12 -2.48 -2.31
CA LYS A 42 -6.43 -2.59 -2.96
C LYS A 42 -7.43 -3.43 -2.15
N TRP A 43 -7.04 -4.61 -1.66
CA TRP A 43 -7.94 -5.46 -0.89
C TRP A 43 -8.41 -4.82 0.44
N ASN A 44 -7.64 -3.89 1.01
CA ASN A 44 -8.10 -3.11 2.17
C ASN A 44 -9.22 -2.15 1.78
N LEU A 45 -9.08 -1.49 0.63
CA LEU A 45 -10.13 -0.64 0.07
C LEU A 45 -11.37 -1.48 -0.27
N ASP A 46 -11.20 -2.60 -0.99
CA ASP A 46 -12.33 -3.46 -1.39
C ASP A 46 -13.09 -3.99 -0.14
N LEU A 47 -12.37 -4.39 0.91
CA LEU A 47 -12.97 -4.80 2.18
C LEU A 47 -13.69 -3.64 2.88
N HIS A 48 -13.13 -2.44 2.81
CA HIS A 48 -13.75 -1.24 3.39
C HIS A 48 -15.05 -0.89 2.65
N THR A 49 -15.03 -0.88 1.32
CA THR A 49 -16.21 -0.60 0.48
C THR A 49 -17.28 -1.67 0.55
N ALA A 50 -16.94 -2.90 0.93
CA ALA A 50 -17.92 -3.98 1.10
C ALA A 50 -18.54 -4.05 2.51
N LYS A 51 -17.95 -3.37 3.49
CA LYS A 51 -18.38 -3.44 4.91
C LYS A 51 -18.87 -2.13 5.48
N GLN A 52 -18.43 -0.99 4.95
CA GLN A 52 -18.79 0.35 5.44
C GLN A 52 -19.68 1.11 4.46
N HIS A 53 -19.94 0.50 3.31
CA HIS A 53 -20.89 0.87 2.27
C HIS A 53 -21.59 -0.42 1.84
#